data_AF-A0A3M5GEP4-F1
#
_entry.id   AF-A0A3M5GEP4-F1
#
_cell.length_a   1.000
_cell.length_b   1.000
_cell.length_c   1.000
_cell.angle_alpha   90.00
_cell.angle_beta   90.00
_cell.angle_gamma   90.00
#
_symmetry.space_group_name_H-M   'P 1'
#
loop_
_entity.id
_entity.type
_entity.pdbx_description
1 polymer ?
#
loop_
_entity_poly.entity_id
_entity_poly.type
_entity_poly.pdbx_seq_one_letter_code
_entity_poly.pdbx_strand_id
1 'polypeptide(L)'
;MNTKAIPQRDVNELHHGILDQIIAHTRLEPCDDAYGIAKRGVAAFIEELLRPRNNNEPVKKALVDRMITEIDVKLSRQMDEIIHHVEFQALEASWRGLQLLIDRTDFRENIKIELLSVSKQDLLGKV
;
A
#
# COMPACT_ATOMS: atom_id res chain seq x y z
N MET A 1 56.23 -2.12 -40.63
CA MET A 1 55.25 -2.96 -39.93
C MET A 1 55.57 -2.96 -38.45
N ASN A 2 54.90 -2.10 -37.69
CA ASN A 2 54.70 -2.15 -36.24
C ASN A 2 54.09 -0.82 -35.81
N THR A 3 52.92 -0.83 -35.16
CA THR A 3 52.54 0.12 -34.11
C THR A 3 51.24 -0.37 -33.45
N LYS A 4 51.40 -0.73 -32.18
CA LYS A 4 50.46 -0.67 -31.04
C LYS A 4 49.03 -1.19 -31.22
N ALA A 5 48.74 -2.20 -30.39
CA ALA A 5 47.41 -2.54 -29.90
C ALA A 5 46.60 -1.28 -29.56
N ILE A 6 45.42 -1.18 -30.16
CA ILE A 6 44.39 -0.18 -29.82
C ILE A 6 43.52 -0.82 -28.75
N PRO A 7 43.25 -0.13 -27.63
CA PRO A 7 42.53 -0.70 -26.49
C PRO A 7 41.05 -0.90 -26.82
N GLN A 8 40.50 -1.95 -26.19
CA GLN A 8 39.09 -2.29 -26.17
C GLN A 8 38.23 -1.04 -25.88
N ARG A 9 37.28 -0.75 -26.76
CA ARG A 9 36.13 0.10 -26.43
C ARG A 9 34.97 -0.83 -26.12
N ASP A 10 34.69 -0.97 -24.82
CA ASP A 10 33.49 -1.60 -24.30
C ASP A 10 32.26 -0.96 -24.97
N VAL A 11 31.50 -1.80 -25.67
CA VAL A 11 30.18 -1.48 -26.18
C VAL A 11 29.22 -1.61 -25.00
N ASN A 12 29.17 -0.60 -24.15
CA ASN A 12 28.15 -0.50 -23.11
C ASN A 12 27.62 0.93 -23.04
N GLU A 13 27.10 1.41 -24.18
CA GLU A 13 26.12 2.51 -24.19
C GLU A 13 24.79 1.97 -23.65
N LEU A 14 24.76 1.75 -22.33
CA LEU A 14 23.50 1.78 -21.60
C LEU A 14 22.98 3.21 -21.73
N HIS A 15 22.02 3.41 -22.62
CA HIS A 15 21.09 4.52 -22.51
C HIS A 15 20.44 4.44 -21.14
N HIS A 16 21.07 5.04 -20.13
CA HIS A 16 20.49 5.22 -18.82
C HIS A 16 19.21 6.00 -19.06
N GLY A 17 18.05 5.35 -18.85
CA GLY A 17 16.77 6.00 -19.08
C GLY A 17 16.74 7.30 -18.28
N ILE A 18 16.05 8.31 -18.79
CA ILE A 18 15.88 9.59 -18.06
C ILE A 18 15.38 9.33 -16.63
N LEU A 19 14.59 8.27 -16.44
CA LEU A 19 14.14 7.79 -15.15
C LEU A 19 15.30 7.30 -14.24
N ASP A 20 16.26 6.56 -14.78
CA ASP A 20 17.43 6.09 -14.02
C ASP A 20 18.37 7.26 -13.66
N GLN A 21 18.48 8.29 -14.52
CA GLN A 21 19.21 9.53 -14.20
C GLN A 21 18.54 10.34 -13.08
N ILE A 22 17.21 10.43 -13.06
CA ILE A 22 16.46 11.14 -12.01
C ILE A 22 16.58 10.40 -10.66
N ILE A 23 16.54 9.07 -10.68
CA ILE A 23 16.66 8.26 -9.45
C ILE A 23 18.10 8.29 -8.92
N ALA A 24 19.12 8.38 -9.78
CA ALA A 24 20.52 8.56 -9.36
C ALA A 24 20.77 9.89 -8.61
N HIS A 25 19.90 10.90 -8.77
CA HIS A 25 19.93 12.13 -7.98
C HIS A 25 19.25 12.01 -6.61
N THR A 26 18.54 10.91 -6.35
CA THR A 26 18.03 10.58 -5.02
C THR A 26 19.09 9.79 -4.26
N ARG A 27 19.16 9.92 -2.92
CA ARG A 27 20.12 9.17 -2.07
C ARG A 27 19.76 7.68 -1.94
N LEU A 28 19.33 7.03 -3.02
CA LEU A 28 18.92 5.64 -3.04
C LEU A 28 19.92 4.84 -3.85
N GLU A 29 20.49 3.79 -3.24
CA GLU A 29 21.37 2.88 -3.96
C GLU A 29 20.54 1.88 -4.79
N PRO A 30 20.99 1.51 -6.01
CA PRO A 30 20.27 0.58 -6.89
C PRO A 30 20.03 -0.83 -6.32
N CYS A 31 20.69 -1.18 -5.21
CA CYS A 31 20.59 -2.50 -4.55
C CYS A 31 19.57 -2.53 -3.40
N ASP A 32 18.92 -1.40 -3.09
CA ASP A 32 17.91 -1.32 -2.04
C ASP A 32 16.56 -1.83 -2.56
N ASP A 33 15.85 -2.65 -1.77
CA ASP A 33 14.47 -3.06 -2.07
C ASP A 33 13.56 -1.84 -2.30
N ALA A 34 13.89 -0.72 -1.66
CA ALA A 34 13.22 0.57 -1.84
C ALA A 34 13.42 1.18 -3.24
N TYR A 35 14.48 0.84 -3.98
CA TYR A 35 14.75 1.36 -5.33
C TYR A 35 13.64 0.95 -6.31
N GLY A 36 13.23 -0.31 -6.25
CA GLY A 36 12.15 -0.84 -7.09
C GLY A 36 10.80 -0.17 -6.79
N ILE A 37 10.54 0.15 -5.52
CA ILE A 37 9.32 0.83 -5.08
C ILE A 37 9.33 2.30 -5.56
N ALA A 38 10.46 3.00 -5.37
CA ALA A 38 10.62 4.38 -5.81
C ALA A 38 10.48 4.53 -7.33
N LYS A 39 11.09 3.63 -8.11
CA LYS A 39 10.99 3.64 -9.59
C LYS A 39 9.54 3.50 -10.07
N ARG A 40 8.77 2.59 -9.46
CA ARG A 40 7.34 2.43 -9.76
C ARG A 40 6.52 3.65 -9.35
N GLY A 41 6.79 4.21 -8.18
CA GLY A 41 6.11 5.42 -7.68
C GLY A 41 6.35 6.64 -8.57
N VAL A 42 7.60 6.89 -8.96
CA VAL A 42 7.95 8.01 -9.84
C VAL A 42 7.38 7.82 -11.25
N ALA A 43 7.39 6.59 -11.79
CA ALA A 43 6.79 6.31 -13.10
C ALA A 43 5.28 6.58 -13.11
N ALA A 44 4.54 6.08 -12.11
CA ALA A 44 3.10 6.33 -11.96
C ALA A 44 2.80 7.83 -11.75
N PHE A 45 3.68 8.54 -11.03
CA PHE A 45 3.55 9.97 -10.82
C PHE A 45 3.73 10.78 -12.11
N ILE A 46 4.74 10.45 -12.92
CA ILE A 46 4.98 11.09 -14.22
C ILE A 46 3.80 10.84 -15.16
N GLU A 47 3.24 9.63 -15.20
CA GLU A 47 2.06 9.31 -16.00
C GLU A 47 0.86 10.18 -15.62
N GLU A 48 0.63 10.41 -14.32
CA GLU A 48 -0.46 11.26 -13.85
C GLU A 48 -0.20 12.76 -14.11
N LEU A 49 1.05 13.23 -14.05
CA LEU A 49 1.42 14.60 -14.42
C LEU A 49 1.20 14.89 -15.91
N LEU A 50 1.38 13.89 -16.78
CA LEU A 50 1.20 14.03 -18.22
C LEU A 50 -0.27 14.04 -18.65
N ARG A 51 -1.23 13.80 -17.73
CA ARG A 51 -2.64 13.93 -18.05
C ARG A 51 -3.01 15.40 -18.33
N PRO A 52 -3.88 15.67 -19.31
CA PRO A 52 -4.20 17.02 -19.77
C PRO A 52 -4.84 17.92 -18.69
N ARG A 53 -5.28 17.35 -17.56
CA ARG A 53 -5.77 18.10 -16.38
C ARG A 53 -4.67 18.90 -15.67
N ASN A 54 -3.40 18.54 -15.83
CA ASN A 54 -2.27 19.11 -15.07
C ASN A 54 -1.36 20.03 -15.90
N ASN A 55 -1.78 20.40 -17.12
CA ASN A 55 -0.93 20.98 -18.17
C ASN A 55 -0.26 22.34 -17.87
N ASN A 56 -0.49 22.97 -16.70
CA ASN A 56 0.06 24.28 -16.37
C ASN A 56 0.38 24.50 -14.87
N GLU A 57 0.33 23.46 -14.02
CA GLU A 57 0.64 23.63 -12.59
C GLU A 57 2.11 23.27 -12.31
N PRO A 58 2.91 24.17 -11.71
CA PRO A 58 4.28 23.82 -11.32
C PRO A 58 4.23 22.69 -10.28
N VAL A 59 5.05 21.66 -10.48
CA VAL A 59 5.15 20.50 -9.57
C VAL A 59 5.66 20.99 -8.22
N LYS A 60 4.72 21.28 -7.32
CA LYS A 60 4.96 21.67 -5.94
C LYS A 60 4.51 20.54 -5.03
N LYS A 61 5.05 20.50 -3.81
CA LYS A 61 4.60 19.61 -2.74
C LYS A 61 3.06 19.59 -2.60
N ALA A 62 2.43 20.76 -2.76
CA ALA A 62 0.97 20.90 -2.73
C ALA A 62 0.21 20.06 -3.77
N LEU A 63 0.77 19.81 -4.95
CA LEU A 63 0.15 18.95 -5.97
C LEU A 63 0.17 17.48 -5.52
N VAL A 64 1.29 17.03 -4.95
CA VAL A 64 1.43 15.68 -4.37
C VAL A 64 0.46 15.50 -3.21
N ASP A 65 0.37 16.48 -2.30
CA ASP A 65 -0.55 16.44 -1.16
C ASP A 65 -2.02 16.36 -1.62
N ARG A 66 -2.41 17.09 -2.69
CA ARG A 66 -3.75 16.96 -3.29
C ARG A 66 -3.98 15.57 -3.87
N MET A 67 -3.02 15.02 -4.60
CA MET A 67 -3.13 13.67 -5.18
C MET A 67 -3.27 12.59 -4.11
N ILE A 68 -2.51 12.69 -3.01
CA ILE A 68 -2.65 11.79 -1.86
C ILE A 68 -4.05 11.91 -1.27
N THR A 69 -4.53 13.14 -1.06
CA THR A 69 -5.88 13.37 -0.52
C THR A 69 -6.97 12.76 -1.41
N GLU A 70 -6.84 12.87 -2.74
CA GLU A 70 -7.80 12.25 -3.67
C GLU A 70 -7.78 10.72 -3.61
N ILE A 71 -6.62 10.11 -3.40
CA ILE A 71 -6.48 8.67 -3.20
C ILE A 71 -7.12 8.27 -1.87
N ASP A 72 -6.81 8.99 -0.79
CA ASP A 72 -7.36 8.73 0.54
C ASP A 72 -8.88 8.81 0.53
N VAL A 73 -9.47 9.82 -0.13
CA VAL A 73 -10.93 9.92 -0.26
C VAL A 73 -11.53 8.71 -0.99
N LYS A 74 -10.88 8.23 -2.06
CA LYS A 74 -11.35 7.04 -2.79
C LYS A 74 -11.23 5.79 -1.95
N LEU A 75 -10.10 5.62 -1.24
CA LEU A 75 -9.84 4.47 -0.40
C LEU A 75 -10.76 4.45 0.82
N SER A 76 -10.92 5.59 1.49
CA SER A 76 -11.87 5.75 2.61
C SER A 76 -13.28 5.39 2.17
N ARG A 77 -13.74 5.89 1.01
CA ARG A 77 -15.08 5.53 0.50
C ARG A 77 -15.22 4.03 0.28
N GLN A 78 -14.22 3.37 -0.31
CA GLN A 78 -14.27 1.91 -0.50
C GLN A 78 -14.24 1.16 0.83
N MET A 79 -13.41 1.62 1.76
CA MET A 79 -13.30 1.04 3.08
C MET A 79 -14.60 1.20 3.88
N ASP A 80 -15.25 2.36 3.77
CA ASP A 80 -16.53 2.63 4.41
C ASP A 80 -17.59 1.64 3.93
N GLU A 81 -17.70 1.37 2.63
CA GLU A 81 -18.65 0.38 2.11
C GLU A 81 -18.38 -1.04 2.67
N ILE A 82 -17.11 -1.42 2.83
CA ILE A 82 -16.73 -2.74 3.36
C ILE A 82 -17.03 -2.84 4.85
N ILE A 83 -16.61 -1.86 5.64
CA ILE A 83 -16.76 -1.86 7.12
C ILE A 83 -18.22 -1.69 7.52
N HIS A 84 -19.00 -0.91 6.75
CA HIS A 84 -20.42 -0.69 7.05
C HIS A 84 -21.34 -1.76 6.46
N HIS A 85 -20.79 -2.81 5.83
CA HIS A 85 -21.58 -3.92 5.34
C HIS A 85 -22.24 -4.68 6.50
N VAL A 86 -23.54 -4.96 6.40
CA VAL A 86 -24.37 -5.52 7.49
C VAL A 86 -23.81 -6.83 8.04
N GLU A 87 -23.33 -7.71 7.15
CA GLU A 87 -22.74 -8.99 7.56
C GLU A 87 -21.42 -8.80 8.31
N PHE A 88 -20.60 -7.83 7.88
CA PHE A 88 -19.34 -7.51 8.55
C PHE A 88 -19.62 -6.91 9.93
N GLN A 89 -20.54 -5.96 10.03
CA GLN A 89 -20.92 -5.36 11.31
C GLN A 89 -21.52 -6.37 12.29
N ALA A 90 -22.33 -7.33 11.81
CA ALA A 90 -22.88 -8.38 12.66
C ALA A 90 -21.77 -9.27 13.25
N LEU A 91 -20.78 -9.62 12.43
CA LEU A 91 -19.60 -10.38 12.86
C LEU A 91 -18.74 -9.55 13.82
N GLU A 92 -18.41 -8.31 13.46
CA GLU A 92 -17.60 -7.38 14.25
C GLU A 92 -18.23 -7.12 15.62
N ALA A 93 -19.54 -6.87 15.68
CA ALA A 93 -20.25 -6.66 16.94
C ALA A 93 -20.14 -7.87 17.87
N SER A 94 -20.22 -9.09 17.32
CA SER A 94 -20.08 -10.33 18.08
C SER A 94 -18.66 -10.48 18.65
N TRP A 95 -17.63 -10.21 17.83
CA TRP A 95 -16.23 -10.32 18.25
C TRP A 95 -15.79 -9.20 19.18
N ARG A 96 -16.20 -7.95 18.95
CA ARG A 96 -15.94 -6.83 19.86
C ARG A 96 -16.64 -7.04 21.21
N GLY A 97 -17.85 -7.61 21.20
CA GLY A 97 -18.56 -8.01 22.42
C GLY A 97 -17.78 -9.07 23.20
N LEU A 98 -17.27 -10.10 22.53
CA LEU A 98 -16.41 -11.12 23.15
C LEU A 98 -15.10 -10.52 23.69
N GLN A 99 -14.46 -9.65 22.92
CA GLN A 99 -13.24 -8.97 23.36
C GLN A 99 -13.51 -8.14 24.62
N LEU A 100 -14.61 -7.39 24.66
CA LEU A 100 -15.02 -6.63 25.85
C LEU A 100 -15.22 -7.55 27.06
N LEU A 101 -15.83 -8.72 26.87
CA LEU A 101 -16.02 -9.70 27.95
C LEU A 101 -14.66 -10.19 28.49
N ILE A 102 -13.74 -10.52 27.61
CA ILE A 102 -12.39 -10.97 27.97
C ILE A 102 -11.63 -9.86 28.70
N ASP A 103 -11.64 -8.64 28.16
CA ASP A 103 -10.93 -7.49 28.71
C ASP A 103 -11.45 -7.07 30.10
N ARG A 104 -12.72 -7.38 30.41
CA ARG A 104 -13.36 -7.08 31.70
C ARG A 104 -13.28 -8.22 32.70
N THR A 105 -12.82 -9.40 32.30
CA THR A 105 -12.76 -10.58 33.17
C THR A 105 -11.38 -10.67 33.81
N ASP A 106 -11.33 -10.73 35.15
CA ASP A 106 -10.09 -11.06 35.85
C ASP A 106 -9.90 -12.58 35.90
N PHE A 107 -9.07 -13.09 35.00
CA PHE A 107 -8.75 -14.53 34.93
C PHE A 107 -7.90 -15.02 36.12
N ARG A 108 -7.40 -14.12 36.98
CA ARG A 108 -6.66 -14.50 38.20
C ARG A 108 -7.58 -15.09 39.27
N GLU A 109 -8.88 -14.78 39.20
CA GLU A 109 -9.92 -15.31 40.08
C GLU A 109 -10.45 -16.69 39.65
N ASN A 110 -9.62 -17.47 38.93
CA ASN A 110 -9.96 -18.82 38.45
C ASN A 110 -11.24 -18.89 37.59
N ILE A 111 -11.46 -17.87 36.77
CA ILE A 111 -12.58 -17.81 35.82
C ILE A 111 -12.14 -18.46 34.50
N LYS A 112 -13.03 -19.26 33.90
CA LYS A 112 -12.83 -19.85 32.56
C LYS A 112 -13.98 -19.46 31.65
N ILE A 113 -13.65 -19.11 30.41
CA ILE A 113 -14.61 -18.79 29.36
C ILE A 113 -14.39 -19.79 28.23
N GLU A 114 -15.45 -20.51 27.85
CA GLU A 114 -15.46 -21.41 26.72
C GLU A 114 -16.31 -20.81 25.60
N LEU A 115 -15.79 -20.84 24.37
CA LEU A 115 -16.46 -20.30 23.20
C LEU A 115 -16.95 -21.43 22.31
N LEU A 116 -18.22 -21.38 21.95
CA LEU A 116 -18.83 -22.26 20.96
C LEU A 116 -19.37 -21.40 19.81
N SER A 117 -18.82 -21.57 18.62
CA SER A 117 -19.25 -20.86 17.40
C SER A 117 -20.36 -21.63 16.70
N VAL A 118 -21.61 -21.17 16.83
CA VAL A 118 -22.78 -21.72 16.10
C VAL A 118 -23.70 -20.59 15.63
N SER A 119 -24.44 -20.82 14.54
CA SER A 119 -25.51 -19.89 14.17
C SER A 119 -26.74 -20.10 15.05
N LYS A 120 -27.58 -19.06 15.18
CA LYS A 120 -28.84 -19.16 15.91
C LYS A 120 -29.80 -20.21 15.31
N GLN A 121 -29.74 -20.42 14.01
CA GLN A 121 -30.59 -21.38 13.30
C GLN A 121 -30.17 -22.82 13.62
N ASP A 122 -28.87 -23.08 13.58
CA ASP A 122 -28.29 -24.39 13.93
C ASP A 122 -28.62 -24.77 15.39
N LEU A 123 -28.55 -23.80 16.30
CA LEU A 123 -28.87 -24.03 17.71
C LEU A 123 -30.37 -24.35 17.94
N LEU A 124 -31.26 -23.78 17.14
CA LEU A 124 -32.70 -24.02 17.22
C LEU A 124 -33.15 -25.30 16.51
N GLY A 125 -32.25 -26.00 15.82
CA GLY A 125 -32.54 -27.26 15.13
C GLY A 125 -33.43 -27.13 13.90
N LYS A 126 -33.54 -25.92 13.32
CA LYS A 126 -34.21 -25.72 12.04
C LYS A 126 -33.17 -25.78 10.92
N VAL A 127 -33.06 -26.96 10.32
CA VAL A 127 -32.43 -27.19 9.01
C VAL A 127 -33.41 -26.78 7.92
#